data_AF-A0A067QQR1-F1
#
_entry.id   AF-A0A067QQR1-F1
#
_cell.length_a   1.000
_cell.length_b   1.000
_cell.length_c   1.000
_cell.angle_alpha   90.00
_cell.angle_beta   90.00
_cell.angle_gamma   90.00
#
_symmetry.space_group_name_H-M   'P 1'
#
loop_
_entity.id
_entity.type
_entity.pdbx_description
1 polymer ?
#
loop_
_entity_poly.entity_id
_entity_poly.type
_entity_poly.pdbx_seq_one_letter_code
_entity_poly.pdbx_strand_id
1 'polypeptide(L)'
;MVTTLLFSLLLYNSYSAVLMASLAVTNPTLPFINLEDVARKGTHALCVRNLSYAYMRLKEKESNEEVAPRWRDVVSRKPCGNVVDNRGLEAALCKWRVAVLETPSNMGVVTANASLSCQMKQIRGQYFAVPVSLELRARFPYTSLINS
;
A
#
# COMPACT_ATOMS: atom_id res chain seq x y z
N MET A 1 -4.48 -36.81 46.00
CA MET A 1 -5.73 -36.31 45.37
C MET A 1 -5.83 -34.79 45.33
N VAL A 2 -5.58 -34.06 46.44
CA VAL A 2 -5.68 -32.58 46.45
C VAL A 2 -4.58 -31.92 45.58
N THR A 3 -3.36 -32.45 45.61
CA THR A 3 -2.24 -31.93 44.81
C THR A 3 -2.49 -32.07 43.31
N THR A 4 -3.00 -33.22 42.86
CA THR A 4 -3.35 -33.45 41.45
C THR A 4 -4.47 -32.52 40.96
N LEU A 5 -5.46 -32.24 41.81
CA LEU A 5 -6.53 -31.28 41.51
C LEU A 5 -5.98 -29.85 41.35
N LEU A 6 -5.09 -29.42 42.25
CA LEU A 6 -4.42 -28.11 42.16
C LEU A 6 -3.59 -27.99 40.87
N PHE A 7 -2.83 -29.03 40.51
CA PHE A 7 -2.07 -29.02 39.25
C PHE A 7 -2.97 -28.94 38.01
N SER A 8 -4.07 -29.71 37.97
CA SER A 8 -5.03 -29.62 36.86
C SER A 8 -5.69 -28.25 36.75
N LEU A 9 -6.01 -27.61 37.89
CA LEU A 9 -6.61 -26.28 37.92
C LEU A 9 -5.62 -25.21 37.43
N LEU A 10 -4.34 -25.32 37.83
CA LEU A 10 -3.28 -24.43 37.36
C LEU A 10 -3.03 -24.56 35.85
N LEU A 11 -3.01 -25.80 35.33
CA LEU A 11 -2.88 -26.06 33.90
C LEU A 11 -4.06 -25.52 33.10
N TYR A 12 -5.29 -25.70 33.61
CA TYR A 12 -6.48 -25.19 32.95
C TYR A 12 -6.52 -23.65 32.89
N ASN A 13 -6.15 -22.99 33.99
CA ASN A 13 -6.11 -21.53 34.05
C ASN A 13 -5.01 -20.95 33.16
N SER A 14 -3.81 -21.54 33.18
CA SER A 14 -2.71 -21.10 32.30
C SER A 14 -3.06 -21.28 30.83
N TYR A 15 -3.66 -22.42 30.45
CA TYR A 15 -4.12 -22.64 29.07
C TYR A 15 -5.19 -21.63 28.66
N SER A 16 -6.20 -21.41 29.51
CA SER A 16 -7.27 -20.45 29.24
C SER A 16 -6.73 -19.02 29.12
N ALA A 17 -5.76 -18.64 29.94
CA ALA A 17 -5.11 -17.33 29.86
C ALA A 17 -4.32 -17.15 28.56
N VAL A 18 -3.54 -18.15 28.14
CA VAL A 18 -2.80 -18.11 26.87
C VAL A 18 -3.74 -18.07 25.68
N LEU A 19 -4.82 -18.87 25.71
CA LEU A 19 -5.83 -18.89 24.66
C LEU A 19 -6.51 -17.51 24.54
N MET A 20 -6.95 -16.93 25.66
CA MET A 20 -7.56 -15.60 25.67
C MET A 20 -6.59 -14.52 25.23
N ALA A 21 -5.33 -14.58 25.66
CA ALA A 21 -4.30 -13.65 25.19
C ALA A 21 -4.09 -13.77 23.67
N SER A 22 -4.04 -15.00 23.13
CA SER A 22 -3.87 -15.23 21.70
C SER A 22 -5.05 -14.73 20.86
N LEU A 23 -6.28 -14.86 21.38
CA LEU A 23 -7.50 -14.37 20.73
C LEU A 23 -7.64 -12.85 20.85
N ALA A 24 -7.18 -12.26 21.96
CA ALA A 24 -7.20 -10.83 22.19
C ALA A 24 -6.19 -10.09 21.28
N VAL A 25 -5.09 -10.74 20.90
CA VAL A 25 -4.13 -10.18 19.93
C VAL A 25 -4.71 -10.31 18.52
N THR A 26 -5.50 -9.30 18.14
CA THR A 26 -6.07 -9.17 16.79
C THR A 26 -5.21 -8.33 15.86
N ASN A 27 -3.91 -8.16 16.13
CA ASN A 27 -3.04 -7.34 15.29
C ASN A 27 -2.74 -8.08 13.98
N PRO A 28 -3.31 -7.68 12.82
CA PRO A 28 -2.94 -8.28 11.56
C PRO A 28 -1.46 -7.95 11.31
N THR A 29 -0.63 -8.98 11.28
CA THR A 29 0.76 -8.85 10.85
C THR A 29 0.77 -8.48 9.38
N LEU A 30 1.15 -7.24 9.08
CA LEU A 30 1.28 -6.78 7.70
C LEU A 30 2.40 -7.61 7.03
N PRO A 31 2.17 -8.09 5.79
CA PRO A 31 3.16 -8.91 5.09
C PRO A 31 4.41 -8.13 4.70
N PHE A 32 4.40 -6.79 4.75
CA PHE A 32 5.53 -5.91 4.46
C PHE A 32 5.45 -4.64 5.31
N ILE A 33 6.60 -4.04 5.62
CA ILE A 33 6.71 -2.87 6.51
C ILE A 33 6.98 -1.59 5.71
N ASN A 34 7.59 -1.70 4.53
CA ASN A 34 7.89 -0.59 3.63
C ASN A 34 7.72 -1.03 2.16
N LEU A 35 7.95 -0.10 1.23
CA LEU A 35 7.80 -0.35 -0.20
C LEU A 35 8.88 -1.32 -0.71
N GLU A 36 10.11 -1.22 -0.20
CA GLU A 36 11.25 -2.07 -0.56
C GLU A 36 11.00 -3.54 -0.21
N ASP A 37 10.32 -3.81 0.90
CA ASP A 37 9.91 -5.15 1.30
C ASP A 37 8.94 -5.78 0.31
N VAL A 38 8.10 -4.97 -0.37
CA VAL A 38 7.19 -5.47 -1.41
C VAL A 38 7.99 -6.01 -2.59
N ALA A 39 8.98 -5.24 -3.07
CA ALA A 39 9.90 -5.70 -4.11
C ALA A 39 10.67 -6.95 -3.70
N ARG A 40 11.25 -6.93 -2.49
CA ARG A 40 12.09 -8.03 -2.00
C ARG A 40 11.31 -9.33 -1.82
N LYS A 41 10.09 -9.26 -1.28
CA LYS A 41 9.28 -10.47 -1.02
C LYS A 41 8.61 -10.97 -2.29
N GLY A 42 8.24 -10.09 -3.23
CA GLY A 42 7.60 -10.46 -4.51
C GLY A 42 6.27 -11.21 -4.37
N THR A 43 5.68 -11.23 -3.16
CA THR A 43 4.46 -11.99 -2.85
C THR A 43 3.18 -11.26 -3.23
N HIS A 44 3.25 -9.94 -3.37
CA HIS A 44 2.12 -9.06 -3.65
C HIS A 44 2.32 -8.33 -4.98
N ALA A 45 1.23 -8.10 -5.71
CA ALA A 45 1.26 -7.20 -6.85
C ALA A 45 1.20 -5.74 -6.36
N LEU A 46 2.08 -4.90 -6.90
CA LEU A 46 2.11 -3.46 -6.63
C LEU A 46 1.33 -2.74 -7.74
N CYS A 47 0.11 -2.32 -7.41
CA CYS A 47 -0.74 -1.49 -8.25
C CYS A 47 -0.25 -0.04 -8.17
N VAL A 48 0.10 0.51 -9.33
CA VAL A 48 0.47 1.92 -9.49
C VAL A 48 -0.30 2.44 -10.69
N ARG A 49 -0.79 3.69 -10.62
CA ARG A 49 -1.40 4.31 -11.80
C ARG A 49 -0.38 4.48 -12.93
N ASN A 50 -0.75 4.04 -14.12
CA ASN A 50 -0.01 4.31 -15.34
C ASN A 50 0.14 5.83 -15.52
N LEU A 51 1.31 6.26 -15.98
CA LEU A 51 1.63 7.68 -16.20
C LEU A 51 1.61 8.56 -14.93
N SER A 52 1.51 7.97 -13.74
CA SER A 52 1.69 8.73 -12.49
C SER A 52 3.16 9.03 -12.23
N TYR A 53 3.43 10.07 -11.44
CA TYR A 53 4.79 10.38 -10.97
C TYR A 53 5.44 9.19 -10.26
N ALA A 54 4.67 8.44 -9.46
CA ALA A 54 5.16 7.24 -8.78
C ALA A 54 5.59 6.16 -9.80
N TYR A 55 4.79 5.93 -10.84
CA TYR A 55 5.14 4.97 -11.91
C TYR A 55 6.38 5.40 -12.68
N MET A 56 6.48 6.70 -13.03
CA MET A 56 7.68 7.24 -13.69
C MET A 56 8.92 7.08 -12.80
N ARG A 57 8.81 7.34 -11.49
CA ARG A 57 9.92 7.20 -10.55
C ARG A 57 10.39 5.75 -10.38
N LEU A 58 9.49 4.78 -10.57
CA LEU A 58 9.81 3.35 -10.58
C LEU A 58 10.52 2.91 -11.88
N LYS A 59 10.36 3.66 -12.98
CA LYS A 59 11.07 3.48 -14.26
C LYS A 59 12.44 4.17 -14.30
N GLU A 60 12.58 5.29 -13.60
CA GLU A 60 13.67 6.27 -13.75
C GLU A 60 15.12 5.77 -13.51
N LYS A 61 15.33 4.50 -13.13
CA LYS A 61 16.68 3.95 -12.96
C LYS A 61 17.25 3.21 -14.17
N GLU A 62 16.44 2.79 -15.14
CA GLU A 62 16.94 2.17 -16.38
C GLU A 62 16.13 2.69 -17.58
N SER A 63 16.78 3.52 -18.38
CA SER A 63 16.40 3.91 -19.74
C SER A 63 14.97 4.38 -20.03
N ASN A 64 14.19 4.97 -19.10
CA ASN A 64 12.83 5.54 -19.36
C ASN A 64 11.75 4.58 -19.95
N GLU A 65 12.14 3.48 -20.58
CA GLU A 65 11.29 2.55 -21.29
C GLU A 65 10.83 1.41 -20.37
N GLU A 66 11.70 0.93 -19.48
CA GLU A 66 11.43 -0.23 -18.62
C GLU A 66 11.36 0.11 -17.13
N VAL A 67 10.52 -0.64 -16.41
CA VAL A 67 10.48 -0.62 -14.94
C VAL A 67 11.79 -1.24 -14.43
N ALA A 68 12.42 -0.60 -13.43
CA ALA A 68 13.70 -1.08 -12.91
C ALA A 68 13.59 -2.58 -12.50
N PRO A 69 14.64 -3.41 -12.69
CA PRO A 69 14.56 -4.86 -12.59
C PRO A 69 13.93 -5.36 -11.27
N ARG A 70 14.25 -4.69 -10.16
CA ARG A 70 13.70 -4.99 -8.82
C ARG A 70 12.18 -4.86 -8.69
N TRP A 71 11.55 -4.09 -9.58
CA TRP A 71 10.11 -3.79 -9.56
C TRP A 71 9.35 -4.54 -10.66
N ARG A 72 10.06 -5.12 -11.64
CA ARG A 72 9.49 -5.72 -12.84
C ARG A 72 8.47 -6.82 -12.55
N ASP A 73 8.76 -7.65 -11.55
CA ASP A 73 7.91 -8.80 -11.20
C ASP A 73 6.74 -8.45 -10.25
N VAL A 74 6.70 -7.21 -9.79
CA VAL A 74 5.79 -6.75 -8.74
C VAL A 74 4.84 -5.69 -9.28
N VAL A 75 5.36 -4.72 -10.05
CA VAL A 75 4.60 -3.60 -10.62
C VAL A 75 3.73 -4.08 -11.77
N SER A 76 2.45 -3.66 -11.77
CA SER A 76 1.50 -3.92 -12.87
C SER A 76 1.28 -5.40 -13.19
N ARG A 77 1.63 -6.29 -12.24
CA ARG A 77 1.28 -7.72 -12.29
C ARG A 77 -0.22 -7.88 -12.05
N LYS A 78 -0.86 -8.87 -12.69
CA LYS A 78 -2.25 -9.25 -12.37
C LYS A 78 -2.41 -9.45 -10.85
N PRO A 79 -3.44 -8.88 -10.20
CA PRO A 79 -4.66 -8.30 -10.78
C PRO A 79 -4.58 -6.80 -11.13
N CYS A 80 -3.44 -6.13 -10.90
CA CYS A 80 -3.20 -4.72 -11.21
C CYS A 80 -2.98 -4.49 -12.72
N GLY A 81 -3.98 -4.80 -13.55
CA GLY A 81 -3.92 -4.49 -14.99
C GLY A 81 -4.13 -3.00 -15.23
N ASN A 82 -3.31 -2.39 -16.12
CA ASN A 82 -3.37 -1.00 -16.61
C ASN A 82 -4.31 -0.06 -15.83
N VAL A 83 -3.91 0.30 -14.61
CA VAL A 83 -4.69 1.20 -13.76
C VAL A 83 -4.47 2.62 -14.26
N VAL A 84 -5.46 3.22 -14.91
CA VAL A 84 -5.37 4.60 -15.41
C VAL A 84 -6.25 5.54 -14.58
N ASP A 85 -7.42 5.07 -14.19
CA ASP A 85 -8.48 5.86 -13.56
C ASP A 85 -8.85 5.33 -12.16
N ASN A 86 -9.73 6.07 -11.48
CA ASN A 86 -10.23 5.69 -10.16
C ASN A 86 -10.96 4.34 -10.21
N ARG A 87 -11.71 4.05 -11.28
CA ARG A 87 -12.45 2.79 -11.40
C ARG A 87 -11.54 1.58 -11.52
N GLY A 88 -10.46 1.68 -12.31
CA GLY A 88 -9.43 0.65 -12.38
C GLY A 88 -8.75 0.42 -11.04
N LEU A 89 -8.54 1.49 -10.28
CA LEU A 89 -7.99 1.40 -8.92
C LEU A 89 -8.97 0.69 -7.98
N GLU A 90 -10.25 1.10 -7.98
CA GLU A 90 -11.32 0.47 -7.20
C GLU A 90 -11.47 -1.03 -7.50
N ALA A 91 -11.37 -1.42 -8.77
CA ALA A 91 -11.44 -2.83 -9.18
C ALA A 91 -10.25 -3.67 -8.68
N ALA A 92 -9.09 -3.04 -8.49
CA ALA A 92 -7.90 -3.67 -7.96
C ALA A 92 -7.87 -3.69 -6.42
N LEU A 93 -8.55 -2.72 -5.78
CA LEU A 93 -8.72 -2.69 -4.34
C LEU A 93 -9.47 -3.93 -3.84
N CYS A 94 -9.15 -4.36 -2.62
CA CYS A 94 -9.71 -5.55 -1.98
C CYS A 94 -9.43 -6.88 -2.69
N LYS A 95 -8.62 -6.92 -3.76
CA LYS A 95 -8.12 -8.17 -4.33
C LYS A 95 -7.03 -8.75 -3.43
N TRP A 96 -6.95 -10.09 -3.43
CA TRP A 96 -5.93 -10.80 -2.68
C TRP A 96 -4.53 -10.46 -3.17
N ARG A 97 -3.61 -10.29 -2.22
CA ARG A 97 -2.17 -10.04 -2.45
C ARG A 97 -1.91 -8.80 -3.32
N VAL A 98 -2.65 -7.71 -3.07
CA VAL A 98 -2.43 -6.42 -3.72
C VAL A 98 -1.95 -5.38 -2.73
N ALA A 99 -0.94 -4.61 -3.14
CA ALA A 99 -0.52 -3.37 -2.53
C ALA A 99 -0.80 -2.24 -3.52
N VAL A 100 -1.35 -1.11 -3.06
CA VAL A 100 -1.58 0.07 -3.91
C VAL A 100 -0.64 1.18 -3.49
N LEU A 101 0.04 1.78 -4.46
CA LEU A 101 0.90 2.93 -4.27
C LEU A 101 0.26 4.17 -4.92
N GLU A 102 -0.25 5.06 -4.08
CA GLU A 102 -0.96 6.27 -4.50
C GLU A 102 -0.74 7.40 -3.49
N THR A 103 -1.00 8.65 -3.89
CA THR A 103 -0.96 9.78 -2.96
C THR A 103 -2.11 9.70 -1.94
N PRO A 104 -1.91 10.21 -0.70
CA PRO A 104 -2.97 10.21 0.31
C PRO A 104 -4.26 10.92 -0.14
N SER A 105 -4.13 12.00 -0.92
CA SER A 105 -5.27 12.75 -1.45
C SER A 105 -6.12 11.92 -2.43
N ASN A 106 -5.48 11.28 -3.42
CA ASN A 106 -6.18 10.44 -4.39
C ASN A 106 -6.78 9.19 -3.74
N MET A 107 -6.04 8.57 -2.80
CA MET A 107 -6.56 7.43 -2.05
C MET A 107 -7.78 7.82 -1.21
N GLY A 108 -7.74 8.99 -0.56
CA GLY A 108 -8.86 9.53 0.20
C GLY A 108 -10.13 9.66 -0.64
N VAL A 109 -10.03 10.23 -1.84
CA VAL A 109 -11.16 10.36 -2.79
C VAL A 109 -11.73 8.99 -3.17
N VAL A 110 -10.87 8.02 -3.46
CA VAL A 110 -11.29 6.67 -3.86
C VAL A 110 -11.97 5.95 -2.71
N THR A 111 -11.40 6.00 -1.50
CA THR A 111 -12.01 5.35 -0.32
C THR A 111 -13.29 6.02 0.15
N ALA A 112 -13.46 7.33 -0.09
CA ALA A 112 -14.68 8.05 0.27
C ALA A 112 -15.83 7.77 -0.70
N ASN A 113 -15.52 7.59 -1.99
CA ASN A 113 -16.52 7.40 -3.03
C ASN A 113 -16.84 5.93 -3.31
N ALA A 114 -15.92 5.01 -3.00
CA ALA A 114 -16.09 3.59 -3.28
C ALA A 114 -16.65 2.83 -2.07
N SER A 115 -17.68 2.02 -2.30
CA SER A 115 -18.18 1.04 -1.33
C SER A 115 -17.24 -0.17 -1.29
N LEU A 116 -16.09 -0.02 -0.62
CA LEU A 116 -15.08 -1.07 -0.50
C LEU A 116 -15.57 -2.20 0.42
N SER A 117 -15.46 -3.44 -0.04
CA SER A 117 -15.83 -4.63 0.75
C SER A 117 -14.74 -5.08 1.73
N CYS A 118 -13.65 -4.32 1.89
CA CYS A 118 -12.52 -4.66 2.72
C CYS A 118 -12.02 -3.48 3.55
N GLN A 119 -11.31 -3.79 4.62
CA GLN A 119 -10.58 -2.78 5.40
C GLN A 119 -9.22 -2.54 4.79
N MET A 120 -8.93 -1.28 4.46
CA MET A 120 -7.61 -0.86 4.00
C MET A 120 -6.76 -0.40 5.16
N LYS A 121 -5.46 -0.74 5.12
CA LYS A 121 -4.47 -0.25 6.09
C LYS A 121 -3.37 0.46 5.35
N GLN A 122 -3.16 1.73 5.67
CA GLN A 122 -2.05 2.51 5.14
C GLN A 122 -0.75 2.10 5.85
N ILE A 123 0.29 1.84 5.06
CA ILE A 123 1.65 1.72 5.57
C ILE A 123 2.26 3.11 5.62
N ARG A 124 2.64 3.54 6.81
CA ARG A 124 3.24 4.86 7.02
C ARG A 124 4.61 4.93 6.35
N GLY A 125 4.82 5.97 5.56
CA GLY A 125 6.09 6.22 4.89
C GLY A 125 5.90 7.27 3.79
N GLN A 126 6.89 8.13 3.61
CA GLN A 126 6.98 9.02 2.45
C GLN A 126 7.98 8.41 1.48
N TYR A 127 7.47 7.67 0.48
CA TYR A 127 8.33 6.98 -0.48
C TYR A 127 8.86 7.93 -1.55
N PHE A 128 8.04 8.89 -1.98
CA PHE A 128 8.39 9.88 -2.99
C PHE A 128 7.92 11.28 -2.56
N ALA A 129 8.76 12.30 -2.80
CA ALA A 129 8.33 13.69 -2.78
C ALA A 129 7.81 14.05 -4.18
N VAL A 130 6.56 14.53 -4.26
CA VAL A 130 5.93 14.95 -5.51
C VAL A 130 6.03 16.48 -5.59
N PRO A 131 6.97 17.04 -6.37
CA PRO A 131 6.95 18.46 -6.68
C PRO A 131 5.76 18.75 -7.61
N VAL A 132 5.01 19.81 -7.33
CA VAL A 132 3.95 20.31 -8.21
C VAL A 132 4.46 21.62 -8.80
N SER A 133 4.61 21.66 -10.13
CA SER A 133 4.95 22.88 -10.87
C SER A 133 3.73 23.42 -11.60
N LEU A 134 3.63 24.74 -11.67
CA LEU A 134 2.68 25.42 -12.55
C LEU A 134 3.35 25.65 -13.89
N GLU A 135 2.95 24.89 -14.90
CA GLU A 135 3.48 25.03 -16.26
C GLU A 135 2.70 26.11 -17.03
N LEU A 136 3.42 27.11 -17.53
CA LEU A 136 2.85 28.22 -18.30
C LEU A 136 3.41 28.19 -19.73
N ARG A 137 2.62 28.68 -20.69
CA ARG A 137 3.11 28.82 -22.07
C ARG A 137 4.33 29.75 -22.08
N ALA A 138 5.31 29.43 -22.93
CA ALA A 138 6.43 30.33 -23.18
C ALA A 138 5.93 31.76 -23.49
N ARG A 139 6.50 32.75 -22.79
CA ARG A 139 6.14 34.18 -22.86
C ARG A 139 4.71 34.52 -22.36
N PHE A 140 4.19 33.79 -21.39
CA PHE A 140 2.91 34.17 -20.76
C PHE A 140 3.04 35.56 -20.08
N PRO A 141 2.18 36.53 -20.40
CA PRO A 141 2.38 37.94 -20.04
C PRO A 141 2.28 38.24 -18.54
N TYR A 142 1.75 37.31 -17.73
CA TYR A 142 1.53 37.51 -16.30
C TYR A 142 2.41 36.62 -15.41
N THR A 143 3.51 36.08 -15.92
CA THR A 143 4.46 35.28 -15.11
C THR A 143 4.99 36.08 -13.92
N SER A 144 5.19 37.38 -14.06
CA SER A 144 5.65 38.28 -12.99
C SER A 144 4.62 38.48 -11.87
N LEU A 145 3.32 38.34 -12.15
CA LEU A 145 2.25 38.46 -11.15
C LEU A 145 2.00 37.15 -10.39
N ILE A 146 2.33 36.01 -11.01
CA ILE A 146 2.11 34.69 -10.42
C ILE A 146 3.29 34.27 -9.52
N ASN A 147 4.51 34.72 -9.85
CA ASN A 147 5.73 34.43 -9.10
C ASN A 147 6.05 35.48 -8.01
N SER A 148 5.11 36.39 -7.70
CA SER A 148 5.30 37.45 -6.68
C SER A 148 5.15 36.94 -5.25
#